data_AF-A0A422NW27-F1
#
_entry.id   AF-A0A422NW27-F1
#
_cell.length_a   1.000
_cell.length_b   1.000
_cell.length_c   1.000
_cell.angle_alpha   90.00
_cell.angle_beta   90.00
_cell.angle_gamma   90.00
#
_symmetry.space_group_name_H-M   'P 1'
#
loop_
_entity.id
_entity.type
_entity.pdbx_description
1 polymer ?
#
loop_
_entity_poly.entity_id
_entity_poly.type
_entity_poly.pdbx_seq_one_letter_code
_entity_poly.pdbx_strand_id
1 'polypeptide(L)'
;MFPHGGGCGPLPHPPTQRRRGEVGGNVQRSRVCPSAARVYRFLTDDVATQNKACSKVLQAPSAAVFNSTTLLNDVSYDVTVPTVVLTVWQDTTLADIAMLVLEGVREDIDRVFLATQGGTKGGVESDVCSLTSRCAAYVVKLYSGSVDANGTATLCALATIELRQVVSQTPFVFPVRCFSSFEVDTTVSRLPYRLGDPFFLRVCGCSNA
;
A
#
# COMPACT_ATOMS: atom_id res chain seq x y z
N MET A 1 -44.15 -10.62 57.33
CA MET A 1 -42.71 -10.54 57.01
C MET A 1 -42.55 -10.56 55.50
N PHE A 2 -42.16 -9.44 54.90
CA PHE A 2 -41.39 -9.41 53.65
C PHE A 2 -39.99 -8.90 54.03
N PRO A 3 -38.90 -9.06 53.24
CA PRO A 3 -38.86 -9.29 51.79
C PRO A 3 -37.66 -10.12 51.22
N HIS A 4 -37.56 -10.17 49.87
CA HIS A 4 -36.35 -10.22 49.01
C HIS A 4 -35.98 -11.50 48.22
N GLY A 5 -35.92 -11.31 46.89
CA GLY A 5 -35.10 -12.06 45.93
C GLY A 5 -35.92 -12.99 45.02
N GLY A 6 -35.98 -12.85 43.70
CA GLY A 6 -35.29 -11.97 42.77
C GLY A 6 -35.47 -12.50 41.34
N GLY A 7 -35.34 -11.62 40.34
CA GLY A 7 -34.92 -12.01 39.00
C GLY A 7 -36.00 -12.23 37.95
N CYS A 8 -36.52 -11.15 37.38
CA CYS A 8 -36.86 -11.12 35.96
C CYS A 8 -35.57 -11.23 35.15
N GLY A 9 -35.25 -12.40 34.62
CA GLY A 9 -34.24 -12.58 33.59
C GLY A 9 -34.89 -12.51 32.21
N PRO A 10 -34.43 -11.65 31.28
CA PRO A 10 -34.94 -11.66 29.92
C PRO A 10 -34.53 -12.97 29.23
N LEU A 11 -35.50 -13.62 28.60
CA LEU A 11 -35.32 -14.79 27.74
C LEU A 11 -34.29 -14.46 26.63
N PRO A 12 -33.39 -15.38 26.25
CA PRO A 12 -32.48 -15.15 25.14
C PRO A 12 -33.28 -14.96 23.85
N HIS A 13 -33.18 -13.76 23.26
CA HIS A 13 -33.72 -13.49 21.94
C HIS A 13 -33.13 -14.48 20.93
N PRO A 14 -33.93 -15.08 20.04
CA PRO A 14 -33.39 -15.88 18.95
C PRO A 14 -32.48 -14.98 18.09
N PRO A 15 -31.38 -15.50 17.50
CA PRO A 15 -30.55 -14.71 16.63
C PRO A 15 -31.41 -14.17 15.50
N THR A 16 -31.55 -12.85 15.45
CA THR A 16 -32.20 -12.13 14.36
C THR A 16 -31.67 -12.68 13.05
N GLN A 17 -32.59 -13.21 12.22
CA GLN A 17 -32.32 -13.62 10.85
C GLN A 17 -31.43 -12.57 10.18
N ARG A 18 -30.18 -12.95 9.88
CA ARG A 18 -29.33 -12.16 8.98
C ARG A 18 -30.09 -12.00 7.67
N ARG A 19 -30.46 -10.76 7.34
CA ARG A 19 -30.99 -10.44 6.02
C ARG A 19 -29.88 -10.76 5.01
N ARG A 20 -30.23 -11.57 4.02
CA ARG A 20 -29.39 -11.86 2.85
C ARG A 20 -29.13 -10.54 2.12
N GLY A 21 -28.02 -9.87 2.43
CA GLY A 21 -27.67 -8.55 1.88
C GLY A 21 -26.72 -7.69 2.72
N GLU A 22 -26.39 -8.07 3.95
CA GLU A 22 -25.44 -7.32 4.79
C GLU A 22 -23.98 -7.66 4.40
N VAL A 23 -23.47 -7.00 3.35
CA VAL A 23 -22.06 -7.08 2.94
C VAL A 23 -21.34 -5.85 3.48
N GLY A 24 -20.67 -6.01 4.62
CA GLY A 24 -19.84 -4.95 5.20
C GLY A 24 -19.70 -5.05 6.71
N GLY A 25 -19.30 -6.21 7.23
CA GLY A 25 -19.00 -6.33 8.65
C GLY A 25 -17.68 -5.63 8.97
N ASN A 26 -17.74 -4.46 9.63
CA ASN A 26 -16.57 -3.89 10.30
C ASN A 26 -15.94 -4.98 11.18
N VAL A 27 -14.63 -5.19 11.04
CA VAL A 27 -13.94 -6.23 11.80
C VAL A 27 -13.80 -5.74 13.23
N GLN A 28 -14.29 -6.53 14.20
CA GLN A 28 -14.04 -6.24 15.60
C GLN A 28 -12.56 -6.57 15.92
N ARG A 29 -11.65 -5.65 15.61
CA ARG A 29 -10.19 -5.85 15.70
C ARG A 29 -9.70 -6.29 17.09
N SER A 30 -10.44 -5.99 18.16
CA SER A 30 -10.15 -6.47 19.51
C SER A 30 -10.42 -7.97 19.74
N ARG A 31 -11.15 -8.62 18.83
CA ARG A 31 -11.54 -10.04 18.90
C ARG A 31 -11.04 -10.88 17.74
N VAL A 32 -10.42 -10.24 16.73
CA VAL A 32 -9.94 -10.90 15.52
C VAL A 32 -8.45 -10.62 15.39
N CYS A 33 -7.65 -11.67 15.32
CA CYS A 33 -6.21 -11.54 15.11
C CYS A 33 -5.92 -10.89 13.75
N PRO A 34 -5.00 -9.91 13.67
CA PRO A 34 -4.52 -9.40 12.39
C PRO A 34 -3.71 -10.46 11.63
N SER A 35 -3.52 -10.21 10.34
CA SER A 35 -2.49 -10.88 9.56
C SER A 35 -1.30 -9.96 9.35
N ALA A 36 -0.10 -10.52 9.37
CA ALA A 36 1.11 -9.82 8.99
C ALA A 36 1.24 -9.85 7.46
N ALA A 37 1.24 -8.68 6.82
CA ALA A 37 1.47 -8.55 5.38
C ALA A 37 2.88 -7.99 5.14
N ARG A 38 3.69 -8.74 4.39
CA ARG A 38 5.04 -8.31 4.00
C ARG A 38 4.95 -7.40 2.80
N VAL A 39 5.69 -6.30 2.82
CA VAL A 39 5.64 -5.27 1.79
C VAL A 39 6.98 -5.10 1.13
N TYR A 40 7.02 -5.23 -0.20
CA TYR A 40 8.23 -5.15 -1.01
C TYR A 40 8.19 -3.93 -1.93
N ARG A 41 9.18 -3.05 -1.79
CA ARG A 41 9.26 -1.83 -2.58
C ARG A 41 10.03 -2.05 -3.89
N PHE A 42 9.43 -1.61 -4.99
CA PHE A 42 10.09 -1.45 -6.28
C PHE A 42 10.77 -0.09 -6.39
N LEU A 43 12.02 -0.11 -6.86
CA LEU A 43 12.80 1.09 -7.13
C LEU A 43 12.71 1.55 -8.60
N THR A 44 12.21 0.68 -9.47
CA THR A 44 12.05 0.91 -10.91
C THR A 44 10.58 0.81 -11.32
N ASP A 45 10.22 1.50 -12.40
CA ASP A 45 8.94 1.37 -13.09
C ASP A 45 8.98 0.33 -14.22
N ASP A 46 10.14 -0.29 -14.47
CA ASP A 46 10.27 -1.39 -15.45
C ASP A 46 9.53 -2.65 -14.99
N VAL A 47 8.48 -3.00 -15.74
CA VAL A 47 7.60 -4.14 -15.48
C VAL A 47 8.36 -5.47 -15.50
N ALA A 48 9.38 -5.62 -16.36
CA ALA A 48 10.15 -6.86 -16.42
C ALA A 48 10.96 -7.08 -15.13
N THR A 49 11.63 -6.03 -14.65
CA THR A 49 12.35 -6.06 -13.37
C THR A 49 11.40 -6.27 -12.19
N GLN A 50 10.23 -5.62 -12.18
CA GLN A 50 9.21 -5.83 -11.14
C GLN A 50 8.71 -7.28 -11.11
N ASN A 51 8.42 -7.87 -12.28
CA ASN A 51 8.01 -9.28 -12.38
C ASN A 51 9.14 -10.23 -11.93
N LYS A 52 10.40 -9.94 -12.26
CA LYS A 52 11.57 -10.70 -11.78
C LYS A 52 11.75 -10.60 -10.26
N ALA A 53 11.42 -9.46 -9.66
CA ALA A 53 11.45 -9.30 -8.21
C ALA A 53 10.29 -10.07 -7.54
N CYS A 54 9.09 -9.99 -8.12
CA CYS A 54 7.91 -10.73 -7.67
C CYS A 54 8.16 -12.25 -7.69
N SER A 55 8.73 -12.77 -8.77
CA SER A 55 9.05 -14.19 -8.92
C SER A 55 10.02 -14.70 -7.86
N LYS A 56 11.05 -13.90 -7.52
CA LYS A 56 11.97 -14.20 -6.41
C LYS A 56 11.27 -14.26 -5.07
N VAL A 57 10.40 -13.28 -4.76
CA VAL A 57 9.66 -13.22 -3.47
C VAL A 57 8.68 -14.39 -3.33
N LEU A 58 7.96 -14.70 -4.40
CA LEU A 58 6.97 -15.79 -4.42
C LEU A 58 7.60 -17.18 -4.58
N GLN A 59 8.92 -17.27 -4.83
CA GLN A 59 9.64 -18.51 -5.12
C GLN A 59 8.99 -19.31 -6.28
N ALA A 60 8.51 -18.60 -7.29
CA ALA A 60 7.86 -19.17 -8.47
C ALA A 60 8.51 -18.60 -9.75
N PRO A 61 8.54 -19.35 -10.86
CA PRO A 61 9.02 -18.85 -12.16
C PRO A 61 8.31 -17.55 -12.59
N SER A 62 9.00 -16.61 -13.22
CA SER A 62 8.35 -15.43 -13.82
C SER A 62 7.73 -15.78 -15.17
N ALA A 63 6.59 -15.15 -15.51
CA ALA A 63 6.04 -15.27 -16.86
C ALA A 63 7.10 -14.80 -17.86
N ALA A 64 7.36 -15.61 -18.89
CA ALA A 64 8.30 -15.24 -19.94
C ALA A 64 7.76 -14.00 -20.65
N VAL A 65 8.24 -12.82 -20.27
CA VAL A 65 7.98 -11.60 -21.01
C VAL A 65 8.73 -11.74 -22.33
N PHE A 66 7.97 -11.92 -23.42
CA PHE A 66 8.52 -12.11 -24.76
C PHE A 66 9.49 -10.96 -25.13
N ASN A 67 10.69 -11.38 -25.57
CA ASN A 67 11.70 -10.65 -26.34
C ASN A 67 12.02 -9.20 -25.92
N SER A 68 13.07 -9.05 -25.11
CA SER A 68 14.05 -7.99 -25.34
C SER A 68 15.44 -8.56 -25.06
N THR A 69 16.11 -8.85 -26.16
CA THR A 69 17.50 -9.27 -26.26
C THR A 69 18.40 -8.34 -25.46
N THR A 70 19.26 -8.92 -24.62
CA THR A 70 20.60 -8.40 -24.27
C THR A 70 20.73 -6.90 -24.05
N LEU A 71 20.57 -6.45 -22.80
CA LEU A 71 21.41 -5.43 -22.13
C LEU A 71 20.87 -5.12 -20.71
N LEU A 72 20.43 -6.15 -19.97
CA LEU A 72 20.16 -5.97 -18.55
C LEU A 72 21.45 -6.24 -17.81
N ASN A 73 22.22 -5.17 -17.58
CA ASN A 73 23.09 -5.12 -16.41
C ASN A 73 22.30 -5.71 -15.25
N ASP A 74 22.86 -6.71 -14.63
CA ASP A 74 22.29 -7.42 -13.49
C ASP A 74 22.25 -6.44 -12.32
N VAL A 75 21.29 -5.52 -12.35
CA VAL A 75 20.98 -4.67 -11.20
C VAL A 75 20.23 -5.59 -10.25
N SER A 76 21.01 -6.38 -9.51
CA SER A 76 20.55 -7.23 -8.45
C SER A 76 20.08 -6.34 -7.31
N TYR A 77 18.84 -5.86 -7.40
CA TYR A 77 18.13 -5.41 -6.22
C TYR A 77 17.74 -6.65 -5.44
N ASP A 78 18.28 -6.77 -4.23
CA ASP A 78 17.93 -7.82 -3.29
C ASP A 78 16.54 -7.53 -2.72
N VAL A 79 15.49 -7.86 -3.48
CA VAL A 79 14.08 -7.71 -3.07
C VAL A 79 13.65 -8.91 -2.18
N THR A 80 14.59 -9.62 -1.55
CA THR A 80 14.25 -10.77 -0.69
C THR A 80 13.80 -10.35 0.71
N VAL A 81 14.20 -9.16 1.16
CA VAL A 81 13.82 -8.61 2.46
C VAL A 81 12.63 -7.65 2.30
N PRO A 82 11.55 -7.81 3.09
CA PRO A 82 10.44 -6.87 3.07
C PRO A 82 10.91 -5.50 3.56
N THR A 83 10.48 -4.45 2.86
CA THR A 83 10.73 -3.06 3.23
C THR A 83 9.96 -2.68 4.49
N VAL A 84 8.70 -3.14 4.59
CA VAL A 84 7.81 -2.89 5.73
C VAL A 84 7.01 -4.16 6.01
N VAL A 85 6.64 -4.39 7.27
CA VAL A 85 5.66 -5.42 7.65
C VAL A 85 4.45 -4.72 8.27
N LEU A 86 3.28 -4.90 7.66
CA LEU A 86 2.02 -4.29 8.09
C LEU A 86 1.17 -5.27 8.88
N THR A 87 0.39 -4.74 9.83
CA THR A 87 -0.71 -5.48 10.45
C THR A 87 -2.00 -5.14 9.71
N VAL A 88 -2.64 -6.15 9.13
CA VAL A 88 -3.76 -5.98 8.20
C VAL A 88 -4.94 -6.83 8.68
N TRP A 89 -6.12 -6.23 8.66
CA TRP A 89 -7.41 -6.90 8.84
C TRP A 89 -8.20 -6.85 7.54
N GLN A 90 -9.30 -7.61 7.47
CA GLN A 90 -10.18 -7.61 6.31
C GLN A 90 -10.82 -6.25 6.01
N ASP A 91 -10.95 -5.39 7.02
CA ASP A 91 -11.47 -4.03 6.91
C ASP A 91 -10.39 -2.95 6.76
N THR A 92 -9.11 -3.32 6.73
CA THR A 92 -8.04 -2.36 6.43
C THR A 92 -8.28 -1.79 5.04
N THR A 93 -8.24 -0.47 4.91
CA THR A 93 -8.47 0.21 3.64
C THR A 93 -7.19 0.34 2.83
N LEU A 94 -7.35 0.56 1.53
CA LEU A 94 -6.25 0.95 0.65
C LEU A 94 -5.56 2.24 1.14
N ALA A 95 -6.34 3.20 1.65
CA ALA A 95 -5.83 4.43 2.29
C ALA A 95 -4.88 4.12 3.45
N ASP A 96 -5.32 3.26 4.38
CA ASP A 96 -4.53 2.88 5.55
C ASP A 96 -3.21 2.26 5.12
N ILE A 97 -3.24 1.35 4.13
CA ILE A 97 -2.03 0.70 3.60
C ILE A 97 -1.10 1.74 2.99
N ALA A 98 -1.60 2.65 2.16
CA ALA A 98 -0.76 3.66 1.51
C ALA A 98 -0.10 4.60 2.52
N MET A 99 -0.83 5.03 3.55
CA MET A 99 -0.33 5.87 4.63
C MET A 99 0.77 5.17 5.43
N LEU A 100 0.52 3.93 5.89
CA LEU A 100 1.47 3.15 6.69
C LEU A 100 2.73 2.80 5.89
N VAL A 101 2.59 2.47 4.61
CA VAL A 101 3.74 2.25 3.73
C VAL A 101 4.54 3.52 3.61
N LEU A 102 3.90 4.64 3.26
CA LEU A 102 4.60 5.89 3.02
C LEU A 102 5.37 6.29 4.28
N GLU A 103 4.79 6.18 5.47
CA GLU A 103 5.48 6.42 6.73
C GLU A 103 6.79 5.64 6.83
N GLY A 104 6.81 4.37 6.45
CA GLY A 104 8.01 3.53 6.48
C GLY A 104 9.06 3.82 5.41
N VAL A 105 8.71 4.50 4.30
CA VAL A 105 9.63 4.73 3.16
C VAL A 105 9.87 6.20 2.83
N ARG A 106 9.21 7.12 3.52
CA ARG A 106 9.17 8.54 3.19
C ARG A 106 10.54 9.19 3.21
N GLU A 107 11.32 8.98 4.27
CA GLU A 107 12.64 9.61 4.40
C GLU A 107 13.57 9.24 3.25
N ASP A 108 13.51 7.98 2.80
CA ASP A 108 14.27 7.51 1.64
C ASP A 108 13.79 8.16 0.34
N ILE A 109 12.48 8.31 0.16
CA ILE A 109 11.90 8.98 -1.01
C ILE A 109 12.32 10.44 -1.03
N ASP A 110 12.14 11.15 0.08
CA ASP A 110 12.46 12.56 0.21
C ASP A 110 13.96 12.79 -0.04
N ARG A 111 14.84 11.90 0.47
CA ARG A 111 16.28 11.94 0.21
C ARG A 111 16.61 11.78 -1.28
N VAL A 112 16.05 10.77 -1.95
CA VAL A 112 16.29 10.53 -3.39
C VAL A 112 15.77 11.69 -4.22
N PHE A 113 14.62 12.24 -3.84
CA PHE A 113 14.01 13.39 -4.50
C PHE A 113 14.89 14.65 -4.38
N LEU A 114 15.37 14.97 -3.18
CA LEU A 114 16.28 16.09 -2.95
C LEU A 114 17.61 15.92 -3.71
N ALA A 115 18.17 14.71 -3.76
CA ALA A 115 19.40 14.43 -4.51
C ALA A 115 19.22 14.66 -6.02
N THR A 116 18.05 14.31 -6.56
CA THR A 116 17.74 14.49 -7.99
C THR A 116 17.55 15.97 -8.33
N GLN A 117 17.01 16.77 -7.41
CA GLN A 117 16.89 18.23 -7.60
C GLN A 117 18.22 18.98 -7.40
N GLY A 118 19.08 18.53 -6.48
CA GLY A 118 20.39 19.13 -6.21
C GLY A 118 21.40 18.98 -7.36
N GLY A 119 21.16 18.05 -8.30
CA GLY A 119 22.01 17.83 -9.48
C GLY A 119 21.82 18.86 -10.60
N THR A 120 20.85 19.78 -10.49
CA THR A 120 20.57 20.81 -11.50
C THR A 120 20.94 22.21 -10.99
N LYS A 121 22.21 22.43 -10.60
CA LYS A 121 22.74 23.79 -10.38
C LYS A 121 24.17 23.94 -10.90
N GLY A 122 24.27 24.26 -12.19
CA GLY A 122 25.35 25.10 -12.73
C GLY A 122 24.71 26.40 -13.23
N GLY A 123 24.85 27.48 -12.48
CA GLY A 123 24.29 28.80 -12.82
C GLY A 123 24.20 29.71 -11.61
N VAL A 124 24.98 30.79 -11.66
CA VAL A 124 25.35 31.69 -10.56
C VAL A 124 24.23 32.67 -10.18
N GLU A 125 24.17 32.96 -8.88
CA GLU A 125 23.56 34.11 -8.20
C GLU A 125 22.04 34.24 -8.03
N SER A 126 21.71 34.42 -6.74
CA SER A 126 20.54 35.10 -6.21
C SER A 126 19.17 34.59 -6.64
N ASP A 127 18.84 33.38 -6.16
CA ASP A 127 17.46 33.14 -5.74
C ASP A 127 17.45 32.19 -4.54
N VAL A 128 17.39 32.78 -3.34
CA VAL A 128 16.82 32.13 -2.16
C VAL A 128 15.29 32.07 -2.35
N CYS A 129 14.82 31.65 -3.54
CA CYS A 129 13.42 31.47 -3.84
C CYS A 129 12.96 30.10 -3.31
N SER A 130 12.36 30.14 -2.14
CA SER A 130 11.04 29.54 -1.89
C SER A 130 10.88 28.02 -2.09
N LEU A 131 11.84 27.20 -1.66
CA LEU A 131 11.61 25.75 -1.49
C LEU A 131 10.81 25.39 -0.22
N THR A 132 10.48 26.37 0.63
CA THR A 132 9.67 26.19 1.85
C THR A 132 8.16 26.25 1.61
N SER A 133 7.71 26.48 0.37
CA SER A 133 6.30 26.79 0.02
C SER A 133 5.59 25.68 -0.77
N ARG A 134 6.30 24.74 -1.39
CA ARG A 134 5.67 23.67 -2.20
C ARG A 134 5.35 22.46 -1.35
N CYS A 135 4.06 22.13 -1.26
CA CYS A 135 3.62 20.90 -0.63
C CYS A 135 3.99 19.68 -1.48
N ALA A 136 4.54 18.64 -0.84
CA ALA A 136 4.90 17.40 -1.51
C ALA A 136 3.65 16.58 -1.90
N ALA A 137 3.75 15.85 -3.00
CA ALA A 137 2.79 14.85 -3.44
C ALA A 137 3.50 13.50 -3.60
N TYR A 138 2.83 12.43 -3.20
CA TYR A 138 3.35 11.07 -3.29
C TYR A 138 2.34 10.20 -4.05
N VAL A 139 2.83 9.42 -5.00
CA VAL A 139 2.00 8.45 -5.73
C VAL A 139 2.41 7.06 -5.31
N VAL A 140 1.50 6.34 -4.66
CA VAL A 140 1.67 4.95 -4.21
C VAL A 140 0.92 4.04 -5.18
N LYS A 141 1.66 3.26 -5.98
CA LYS A 141 1.11 2.16 -6.77
C LYS A 141 1.23 0.87 -5.98
N LEU A 142 0.11 0.20 -5.77
CA LEU A 142 0.00 -1.01 -4.98
C LEU A 142 -0.31 -2.22 -5.88
N TYR A 143 0.36 -3.33 -5.63
CA TYR A 143 0.24 -4.57 -6.38
C TYR A 143 0.14 -5.77 -5.43
N SER A 144 -0.55 -6.80 -5.88
CA SER A 144 -0.51 -8.14 -5.28
C SER A 144 0.31 -9.04 -6.19
N GLY A 145 1.22 -9.82 -5.61
CA GLY A 145 1.85 -10.92 -6.32
C GLY A 145 1.01 -12.18 -6.13
N SER A 146 0.78 -12.92 -7.21
CA SER A 146 0.10 -14.21 -7.16
C SER A 146 0.78 -15.21 -8.08
N VAL A 147 0.65 -16.50 -7.76
CA VAL A 147 1.07 -17.59 -8.64
C VAL A 147 -0.16 -18.05 -9.42
N ASP A 148 -0.06 -18.01 -10.75
CA ASP A 148 -1.15 -18.43 -11.63
C ASP A 148 -1.33 -19.96 -11.64
N ALA A 149 -2.33 -20.43 -12.39
CA ALA A 149 -2.59 -21.86 -12.54
C ALA A 149 -1.45 -22.64 -13.21
N ASN A 150 -0.53 -21.95 -13.92
CA ASN A 150 0.63 -22.53 -14.57
C ASN A 150 1.85 -22.57 -13.64
N GLY A 151 1.70 -22.18 -12.37
CA GLY A 151 2.81 -22.11 -11.41
C GLY A 151 3.71 -20.89 -11.62
N THR A 152 3.24 -19.87 -12.33
CA THR A 152 4.03 -18.70 -12.72
C THR A 152 3.65 -17.48 -11.87
N ALA A 153 4.66 -16.77 -11.36
CA ALA A 153 4.50 -15.51 -10.64
C ALA A 153 4.00 -14.39 -11.57
N THR A 154 2.96 -13.70 -11.13
CA THR A 154 2.34 -12.57 -11.81
C THR A 154 2.09 -11.43 -10.82
N LEU A 155 2.21 -10.19 -11.31
CA LEU A 155 1.82 -9.00 -10.57
C LEU A 155 0.45 -8.52 -11.03
N CYS A 156 -0.47 -8.35 -10.08
CA CYS A 156 -1.77 -7.75 -10.29
C CYS A 156 -1.80 -6.35 -9.68
N ALA A 157 -2.09 -5.32 -10.47
CA ALA A 157 -2.25 -3.96 -9.96
C ALA A 157 -3.53 -3.88 -9.12
N LEU A 158 -3.40 -3.47 -7.86
CA LEU A 158 -4.52 -3.30 -6.94
C LEU A 158 -5.06 -1.88 -6.98
N ALA A 159 -4.17 -0.88 -6.85
CA ALA A 159 -4.58 0.51 -6.77
C ALA A 159 -3.44 1.48 -7.08
N THR A 160 -3.79 2.71 -7.43
CA THR A 160 -2.88 3.85 -7.40
C THR A 160 -3.51 4.94 -6.55
N ILE A 161 -2.80 5.34 -5.50
CA ILE A 161 -3.29 6.26 -4.47
C ILE A 161 -2.33 7.44 -4.44
N GLU A 162 -2.88 8.63 -4.60
CA GLU A 162 -2.14 9.87 -4.46
C GLU A 162 -2.32 10.41 -3.04
N LEU A 163 -1.21 10.74 -2.37
CA LEU A 163 -1.16 11.33 -1.05
C LEU A 163 -0.55 12.74 -1.16
N ARG A 164 -1.24 13.77 -0.70
CA ARG A 164 -0.75 15.15 -0.75
C ARG A 164 -0.53 15.74 0.62
N GLN A 165 0.61 16.39 0.79
CA GLN A 165 0.83 17.30 1.90
C GLN A 165 -0.04 18.55 1.69
N VAL A 166 -0.69 19.03 2.75
CA VAL A 166 -1.57 20.22 2.68
C VAL A 166 -0.88 21.44 3.28
N VAL A 167 0.02 21.24 4.23
CA VAL A 167 0.78 22.29 4.90
C VAL A 167 2.26 22.00 4.73
N SER A 168 3.01 22.93 4.14
CA SER A 168 4.46 22.78 3.97
C SER A 168 5.15 22.58 5.32
N GLN A 169 6.28 21.85 5.30
CA GLN A 169 7.06 21.51 6.50
C GLN A 169 6.35 20.61 7.54
N THR A 170 5.11 20.17 7.28
CA THR A 170 4.43 19.19 8.14
C THR A 170 4.50 17.78 7.55
N PRO A 171 4.60 16.71 8.37
CA PRO A 171 4.60 15.34 7.85
C PRO A 171 3.20 14.87 7.45
N PHE A 172 2.14 15.66 7.65
CA PHE A 172 0.79 15.20 7.36
C PHE A 172 0.51 15.20 5.87
N VAL A 173 0.09 14.04 5.36
CA VAL A 173 -0.38 13.86 3.99
C VAL A 173 -1.77 13.24 4.01
N PHE A 174 -2.54 13.52 2.98
CA PHE A 174 -3.93 13.08 2.88
C PHE A 174 -4.18 12.43 1.53
N PRO A 175 -4.96 11.34 1.48
CA PRO A 175 -5.35 10.72 0.23
C PRO A 175 -6.22 11.66 -0.61
N VAL A 176 -5.87 11.78 -1.88
CA VAL A 176 -6.65 12.49 -2.89
C VAL A 176 -7.66 11.53 -3.49
N ARG A 177 -8.92 11.95 -3.54
CA ARG A 177 -9.97 11.20 -4.23
C ARG A 177 -9.75 11.32 -5.74
N CYS A 178 -9.32 10.24 -6.38
CA CYS A 178 -9.23 10.15 -7.84
C CYS A 178 -10.49 9.49 -8.42
N PHE A 179 -11.02 10.06 -9.50
CA PHE A 179 -12.20 9.54 -10.20
C PHE A 179 -11.94 8.24 -10.99
N SER A 180 -10.68 7.85 -11.20
CA SER A 180 -10.27 6.81 -12.15
C SER A 180 -9.62 5.57 -11.52
N SER A 181 -9.49 5.50 -10.20
CA SER A 181 -8.93 4.34 -9.48
C SER A 181 -9.94 3.77 -8.47
N PHE A 182 -9.65 2.59 -7.91
CA PHE A 182 -10.42 2.05 -6.79
C PHE A 182 -10.58 3.13 -5.71
N GLU A 183 -11.80 3.24 -5.16
CA GLU A 183 -12.08 4.19 -4.09
C GLU A 183 -11.09 3.96 -2.95
N VAL A 184 -10.49 5.02 -2.44
CA VAL A 184 -9.40 4.96 -1.44
C VAL A 184 -9.86 4.21 -0.17
N ASP A 185 -11.17 4.21 0.08
CA ASP A 185 -11.85 3.53 1.19
C ASP A 185 -12.14 2.04 0.91
N THR A 186 -11.73 1.51 -0.25
CA THR A 186 -11.88 0.09 -0.57
C THR A 186 -11.07 -0.74 0.40
N THR A 187 -11.74 -1.70 1.05
CA THR A 187 -11.13 -2.61 2.02
C THR A 187 -10.41 -3.76 1.33
N VAL A 188 -9.40 -4.31 2.00
CA VAL A 188 -8.63 -5.47 1.52
C VAL A 188 -9.52 -6.67 1.19
N SER A 189 -10.60 -6.88 1.95
CA SER A 189 -11.60 -7.95 1.68
C SER A 189 -12.31 -7.84 0.32
N ARG A 190 -12.31 -6.66 -0.31
CA ARG A 190 -12.95 -6.42 -1.61
C ARG A 190 -11.96 -6.51 -2.78
N LEU A 191 -10.68 -6.67 -2.49
CA LEU A 191 -9.63 -6.78 -3.50
C LEU A 191 -9.39 -8.25 -3.87
N PRO A 192 -8.86 -8.52 -5.07
CA PRO A 192 -8.37 -9.85 -5.43
C PRO A 192 -7.03 -10.15 -4.73
N TYR A 193 -7.01 -10.05 -3.41
CA TYR A 193 -5.84 -10.24 -2.55
C TYR A 193 -6.21 -11.17 -1.39
N ARG A 194 -5.35 -12.14 -1.08
CA ARG A 194 -5.55 -13.01 0.08
C ARG A 194 -4.81 -12.41 1.27
N LEU A 195 -5.51 -12.33 2.40
CA LEU A 195 -4.97 -11.73 3.60
C LEU A 195 -3.69 -12.46 4.06
N GLY A 196 -2.57 -11.72 4.14
CA GLY A 196 -1.26 -12.26 4.48
C GLY A 196 -0.32 -12.46 3.30
N ASP A 197 -0.83 -12.41 2.06
CA ASP A 197 0.01 -12.43 0.85
C ASP A 197 0.93 -11.21 0.80
N PRO A 198 2.09 -11.29 0.13
CA PRO A 198 2.98 -10.15 0.01
C PRO A 198 2.33 -9.04 -0.84
N PHE A 199 2.45 -7.80 -0.37
CA PHE A 199 2.21 -6.62 -1.17
C PHE A 199 3.49 -6.18 -1.86
N PHE A 200 3.34 -5.72 -3.10
CA PHE A 200 4.41 -5.03 -3.81
C PHE A 200 3.98 -3.61 -4.09
N LEU A 201 4.92 -2.68 -4.10
CA LEU A 201 4.58 -1.29 -4.33
C LEU A 201 5.66 -0.48 -4.97
N ARG A 202 5.23 0.63 -5.58
CA ARG A 202 6.10 1.69 -6.08
C ARG A 202 5.62 2.99 -5.48
N VAL A 203 6.53 3.76 -4.88
CA VAL A 203 6.23 5.12 -4.41
C VAL A 203 7.12 6.11 -5.14
N CYS A 204 6.49 7.13 -5.71
CA CYS A 204 7.16 8.24 -6.36
C CYS A 204 6.83 9.53 -5.61
N GLY A 205 7.86 10.31 -5.26
CA GLY A 205 7.70 11.67 -4.74
C GLY A 205 7.70 12.68 -5.89
N CYS A 206 6.77 13.63 -5.86
CA CYS A 206 6.67 14.74 -6.79
C CYS A 206 6.49 16.05 -5.99
N SER A 207 7.09 17.15 -6.45
CA SER A 207 6.69 18.49 -5.98
C SER A 207 5.54 18.99 -6.84
N ASN A 208 4.52 19.57 -6.22
CA ASN A 208 3.53 20.34 -6.95
C ASN A 208 4.19 21.64 -7.46
N ALA A 209 4.03 21.91 -8.76
CA ALA A 209 4.54 23.11 -9.42
C ALA A 209 3.67 24.33 -9.12
#